data_AF-A0A562PDF4-F1
#
_entry.id   AF-A0A562PDF4-F1
#
_cell.length_a   1.000
_cell.length_b   1.000
_cell.length_c   1.000
_cell.angle_alpha   90.00
_cell.angle_beta   90.00
_cell.angle_gamma   90.00
#
_symmetry.space_group_name_H-M   'P 1'
#
loop_
_entity.id
_entity.type
_entity.pdbx_description
1 polymer ?
#
loop_
_entity_poly.entity_id
_entity_poly.type
_entity_poly.pdbx_seq_one_letter_code
_entity_poly.pdbx_strand_id
1 'polypeptide(L)'
;MAIMTSLEDMVRAIAGSVMNAQNMVEKAQLANISSFFDEQHQPTVVDLELPAIHSTAEPGSNYLYRVPLISLVPHSSLVIGEAEVELDVELGGFAEQDREDIHEGIVDQMGLARPLDTKATLMVDPAGGGMASKNGNAAHIKLRLVASDKSEGLARLINDVVKAQGPAVVVAPPPDRADTPVVSPGVSPGPAPGVTP
;
A
#
# COMPACT_ATOMS: atom_id res chain seq x y z
N MET A 1 38.44 -2.06 4.40
CA MET A 1 38.61 -0.88 3.53
C MET A 1 37.60 0.14 3.99
N ALA A 2 38.02 1.38 4.29
CA ALA A 2 37.10 2.46 4.65
C ALA A 2 36.28 2.84 3.40
N ILE A 3 34.96 2.89 3.52
CA ILE A 3 34.07 3.29 2.42
C ILE A 3 33.71 4.75 2.66
N MET A 4 34.47 5.65 2.05
CA MET A 4 34.20 7.08 2.10
C MET A 4 33.06 7.39 1.12
N THR A 5 31.96 7.96 1.62
CA THR A 5 30.80 8.38 0.83
C THR A 5 30.53 9.86 1.05
N SER A 6 29.96 10.56 0.07
CA SER A 6 29.50 11.94 0.29
C SER A 6 28.36 11.95 1.30
N LEU A 7 28.40 12.89 2.26
CA LEU A 7 27.30 13.08 3.20
C LEU A 7 25.97 13.36 2.48
N GLU A 8 26.02 14.07 1.35
CA GLU A 8 24.83 14.34 0.54
C GLU A 8 24.21 13.06 -0.04
N ASP A 9 25.05 12.16 -0.54
CA ASP A 9 24.59 10.89 -1.11
C ASP A 9 24.04 9.97 -0.02
N MET A 10 24.65 9.97 1.16
CA MET A 10 24.12 9.27 2.33
C MET A 10 22.74 9.79 2.73
N VAL A 11 22.57 11.11 2.86
CA VAL A 11 21.27 11.71 3.21
C VAL A 11 20.23 11.41 2.13
N ARG A 12 20.62 11.49 0.84
CA ARG A 12 19.75 11.15 -0.30
C ARG A 12 19.33 9.67 -0.27
N ALA A 13 20.24 8.76 0.07
CA ALA A 13 19.96 7.33 0.18
C ALA A 13 19.01 7.02 1.35
N ILE A 14 19.20 7.66 2.51
CA ILE A 14 18.31 7.54 3.67
C ILE A 14 16.90 8.04 3.30
N ALA A 15 16.81 9.24 2.72
CA ALA A 15 15.54 9.81 2.30
C ALA A 15 14.82 8.92 1.26
N GLY A 16 15.56 8.44 0.25
CA GLY A 16 15.02 7.51 -0.75
C GLY A 16 14.53 6.19 -0.15
N SER A 17 15.23 5.66 0.86
CA SER A 17 14.84 4.43 1.56
C SER A 17 13.54 4.61 2.36
N VAL A 18 13.41 5.72 3.08
CA VAL A 18 12.18 6.05 3.84
C VAL A 18 11.00 6.27 2.90
N MET A 19 11.20 6.99 1.79
CA MET A 19 10.16 7.18 0.77
C MET A 19 9.72 5.85 0.14
N ASN A 20 10.66 4.96 -0.17
CA ASN A 20 10.33 3.64 -0.70
C ASN A 20 9.55 2.79 0.31
N ALA A 21 9.95 2.81 1.59
CA ALA A 21 9.22 2.13 2.64
C ALA A 21 7.78 2.66 2.76
N GLN A 22 7.60 3.98 2.69
CA GLN A 22 6.26 4.61 2.69
C GLN A 22 5.42 4.15 1.49
N ASN A 23 5.99 4.13 0.28
CA ASN A 23 5.31 3.63 -0.92
C ASN A 23 4.91 2.15 -0.80
N MET A 24 5.76 1.31 -0.20
CA MET A 24 5.43 -0.09 0.05
C MET A 24 4.23 -0.23 1.01
N VAL A 25 4.18 0.57 2.08
CA VAL A 25 3.07 0.59 3.03
C VAL A 25 1.77 1.05 2.34
N GLU A 26 1.84 2.10 1.52
CA GLU A 26 0.69 2.60 0.76
C GLU A 26 0.15 1.56 -0.22
N LYS A 27 1.03 0.89 -0.96
CA LYS A 27 0.64 -0.19 -1.89
C LYS A 27 -0.01 -1.36 -1.14
N ALA A 28 0.52 -1.75 0.01
CA ALA A 28 -0.07 -2.80 0.83
C ALA A 28 -1.46 -2.40 1.33
N GLN A 29 -1.66 -1.15 1.72
CA GLN A 29 -2.98 -0.63 2.11
C GLN A 29 -3.96 -0.61 0.94
N LEU A 30 -3.53 -0.16 -0.23
CA LEU A 30 -4.39 -0.16 -1.42
C LEU A 30 -4.77 -1.58 -1.83
N ALA A 31 -3.83 -2.53 -1.78
CA ALA A 31 -4.10 -3.94 -2.03
C ALA A 31 -5.12 -4.50 -1.02
N ASN A 32 -4.99 -4.15 0.27
CA ASN A 32 -5.97 -4.54 1.29
C ASN A 32 -7.35 -3.95 1.01
N ILE A 33 -7.43 -2.65 0.68
CA ILE A 33 -8.71 -1.99 0.32
C ILE A 33 -9.34 -2.67 -0.90
N SER A 34 -8.54 -2.97 -1.94
CA SER A 34 -9.03 -3.63 -3.15
C SER A 34 -9.63 -5.01 -2.90
N SER A 35 -9.19 -5.70 -1.85
CA SER A 35 -9.72 -7.04 -1.48
C SER A 35 -11.18 -7.00 -1.00
N PHE A 36 -11.70 -5.83 -0.65
CA PHE A 36 -13.10 -5.65 -0.26
C PHE A 36 -14.03 -5.36 -1.44
N PHE A 37 -13.53 -5.43 -2.67
CA PHE A 37 -14.34 -5.27 -3.89
C PHE A 37 -14.29 -6.54 -4.73
N ASP A 38 -15.42 -6.85 -5.37
CA ASP A 38 -15.53 -7.97 -6.31
C ASP A 38 -14.99 -7.62 -7.70
N GLU A 39 -15.05 -8.59 -8.62
CA GLU A 39 -14.60 -8.44 -10.01
C GLU A 39 -15.42 -7.41 -10.80
N GLN A 40 -16.60 -7.02 -10.32
CA GLN A 40 -17.47 -6.00 -10.90
C GLN A 40 -17.29 -4.63 -10.22
N HIS A 41 -16.23 -4.49 -9.41
CA HIS A 41 -15.91 -3.30 -8.64
C HIS A 41 -17.02 -2.89 -7.64
N GLN A 42 -17.85 -3.84 -7.21
CA GLN A 42 -18.85 -3.62 -6.17
C GLN A 42 -18.26 -3.99 -4.81
N PRO A 43 -18.64 -3.30 -3.72
CA PRO A 43 -18.23 -3.68 -2.37
C PRO A 43 -18.74 -5.08 -2.03
N THR A 44 -17.87 -5.93 -1.51
CA THR A 44 -18.27 -7.24 -0.98
C THR A 44 -19.16 -7.03 0.24
N VAL A 45 -20.33 -7.65 0.25
CA VAL A 45 -21.37 -7.48 1.27
C VAL A 45 -21.65 -8.75 2.04
N VAL A 46 -22.07 -8.61 3.30
CA VAL A 46 -22.60 -9.69 4.14
C VAL A 46 -24.06 -9.39 4.44
N ASP A 47 -24.88 -10.43 4.32
CA ASP A 47 -26.31 -10.37 4.64
C ASP A 47 -26.51 -10.89 6.09
N LEU A 48 -27.12 -10.06 6.93
CA LEU A 48 -27.38 -10.33 8.35
C LEU A 48 -28.89 -10.39 8.59
N GLU A 49 -29.39 -11.45 9.24
CA GLU A 49 -30.77 -11.46 9.73
C GLU A 49 -30.87 -10.74 11.06
N LEU A 50 -31.63 -9.65 11.09
CA LEU A 50 -31.85 -8.84 12.29
C LEU A 50 -33.33 -8.83 12.68
N PRO A 51 -33.66 -8.76 13.98
CA PRO A 51 -35.04 -8.64 14.41
C PRO A 51 -35.64 -7.30 13.99
N ALA A 52 -36.84 -7.33 13.42
CA ALA A 52 -37.55 -6.14 12.99
C ALA A 52 -38.10 -5.38 14.22
N ILE A 53 -37.46 -4.27 14.56
CA ILE A 53 -37.77 -3.44 15.74
C ILE A 53 -38.61 -2.19 15.42
N HIS A 54 -39.23 -2.12 14.23
CA HIS A 54 -40.09 -1.00 13.84
C HIS A 54 -41.55 -1.20 14.30
N SER A 55 -42.28 -0.11 14.54
CA SER A 55 -43.64 -0.11 15.10
C SER A 55 -44.71 -0.84 14.28
N THR A 56 -44.38 -1.21 13.03
CA THR A 56 -45.24 -1.95 12.09
C THR A 56 -44.80 -3.41 11.89
N ALA A 57 -43.77 -3.89 12.59
CA ALA A 57 -43.26 -5.25 12.46
C ALA A 57 -44.16 -6.26 13.20
N GLU A 58 -44.42 -7.42 12.58
CA GLU A 58 -45.08 -8.52 13.29
C GLU A 58 -44.18 -9.05 14.41
N PRO A 59 -44.75 -9.51 15.55
CA PRO A 59 -43.98 -10.07 16.65
C PRO A 59 -43.09 -11.23 16.18
N GLY A 60 -41.78 -11.10 16.36
CA GLY A 60 -40.80 -12.13 15.97
C GLY A 60 -40.40 -12.11 14.49
N SER A 61 -40.80 -11.09 13.73
CA SER A 61 -40.33 -10.92 12.35
C SER A 61 -38.87 -10.48 12.28
N ASN A 62 -38.15 -11.00 11.29
CA ASN A 62 -36.77 -10.64 10.97
C ASN A 62 -36.70 -9.95 9.61
N TYR A 63 -35.67 -9.15 9.37
CA TYR A 63 -35.35 -8.59 8.06
C TYR A 63 -33.87 -8.82 7.72
N LEU A 64 -33.59 -8.88 6.42
CA LEU A 64 -32.21 -8.96 5.92
C LEU A 64 -31.58 -7.57 5.86
N TYR A 65 -30.45 -7.43 6.53
CA TYR A 65 -29.65 -6.22 6.57
C TYR A 65 -28.32 -6.47 5.85
N ARG A 66 -28.06 -5.69 4.80
CA ARG A 66 -26.88 -5.85 3.96
C ARG A 66 -25.81 -4.84 4.36
N VAL A 67 -24.62 -5.34 4.70
CA VAL A 67 -23.49 -4.53 5.18
C VAL A 67 -22.24 -4.78 4.34
N PRO A 68 -21.63 -3.73 3.75
CA PRO A 68 -20.32 -3.85 3.09
C PRO A 68 -19.23 -4.26 4.08
N LEU A 69 -18.45 -5.30 3.77
CA LEU A 69 -17.33 -5.78 4.61
C LEU A 69 -16.32 -4.68 4.94
N ILE A 70 -16.05 -3.80 3.98
CA ILE A 70 -15.15 -2.65 4.18
C ILE A 70 -15.61 -1.75 5.33
N SER A 71 -16.90 -1.71 5.67
CA SER A 71 -17.39 -0.90 6.81
C SER A 71 -17.15 -1.55 8.18
N LEU A 72 -16.89 -2.86 8.21
CA LEU A 72 -16.72 -3.64 9.45
C LEU A 72 -15.26 -3.76 9.88
N VAL A 73 -14.31 -3.46 8.98
CA VAL A 73 -12.88 -3.58 9.26
C VAL A 73 -12.28 -2.20 9.55
N PRO A 74 -11.44 -2.06 10.59
CA PRO A 74 -10.74 -0.81 10.85
C PRO A 74 -9.69 -0.53 9.77
N HIS A 75 -9.83 0.59 9.06
CA HIS A 75 -8.86 1.10 8.10
C HIS A 75 -7.97 2.15 8.76
N SER A 76 -7.02 1.72 9.58
CA SER A 76 -5.97 2.64 10.03
C SER A 76 -4.95 2.81 8.89
N SER A 77 -4.78 4.04 8.41
CA SER A 77 -3.62 4.37 7.58
C SER A 77 -2.39 4.25 8.46
N LEU A 78 -1.59 3.21 8.23
CA LEU A 78 -0.23 3.15 8.72
C LEU A 78 0.56 4.18 7.91
N VAL A 79 1.04 5.21 8.58
CA VAL A 79 1.93 6.22 8.01
C VAL A 79 3.18 6.22 8.86
N ILE A 80 4.35 6.35 8.23
CA ILE A 80 5.59 6.55 8.98
C ILE A 80 5.56 7.99 9.55
N GLY A 81 4.97 8.18 10.74
CA GLY A 81 4.76 9.51 11.31
C GLY A 81 6.06 10.31 11.43
N GLU A 82 7.06 9.71 12.07
CA GLU A 82 8.40 10.30 12.19
C GLU A 82 9.46 9.21 12.04
N ALA A 83 10.49 9.46 11.23
CA ALA A 83 11.68 8.63 11.18
C ALA A 83 12.86 9.43 11.75
N GLU A 84 13.36 8.98 12.89
CA GLU A 84 14.56 9.53 13.53
C GLU A 84 15.74 8.61 13.24
N VAL A 85 16.81 9.18 12.68
CA VAL A 85 18.06 8.46 12.42
C VAL A 85 19.17 9.17 13.18
N GLU A 86 19.74 8.48 14.16
CA GLU A 86 20.92 8.91 14.92
C GLU A 86 22.11 8.08 14.47
N LEU A 87 23.15 8.75 13.98
CA LEU A 87 24.35 8.08 13.49
C LEU A 87 25.62 8.86 13.85
N ASP A 88 26.63 8.10 14.27
CA ASP A 88 27.98 8.58 14.50
C ASP A 88 28.83 8.23 13.27
N VAL A 89 29.33 9.25 12.58
CA VAL A 89 30.13 9.08 11.36
C VAL A 89 31.54 9.64 11.55
N GLU A 90 32.52 9.02 10.90
CA GLU A 90 33.85 9.61 10.79
C GLU A 90 33.86 10.66 9.69
N LEU A 91 34.33 11.88 9.99
CA LEU A 91 34.45 12.94 8.99
C LEU A 91 35.71 12.73 8.14
N GLY A 92 35.54 12.69 6.82
CA GLY A 92 36.63 12.73 5.86
C GLY A 92 36.98 14.16 5.43
N GLY A 93 37.91 14.27 4.48
CA GLY A 93 38.24 15.54 3.85
C GLY A 93 37.15 16.06 2.91
N PHE A 94 37.32 17.29 2.44
CA PHE A 94 36.49 17.84 1.36
C PHE A 94 36.93 17.24 0.02
N ALA A 95 35.97 16.78 -0.77
CA ALA A 95 36.19 16.41 -2.16
C ALA A 95 35.59 17.49 -3.07
N GLU A 96 36.25 17.78 -4.19
CA GLU A 96 35.68 18.59 -5.25
C GLU A 96 34.89 17.67 -6.18
N GLN A 97 33.60 17.97 -6.37
CA GLN A 97 32.73 17.23 -7.28
C GLN A 97 32.22 18.17 -8.38
N ASP A 98 32.46 17.79 -9.63
CA ASP A 98 31.97 18.49 -10.81
C ASP A 98 30.45 18.26 -10.95
N ARG A 99 29.70 19.32 -11.22
CA ARG A 99 28.25 19.21 -11.47
C ARG A 99 28.00 18.78 -12.92
N GLU A 100 27.62 17.52 -13.15
CA GLU A 100 27.31 17.00 -14.49
C GLU A 100 25.89 17.39 -15.01
N ASP A 101 25.00 17.91 -14.16
CA ASP A 101 23.59 18.14 -14.52
C ASP A 101 23.21 19.62 -14.66
N ILE A 102 23.87 20.35 -15.56
CA ILE A 102 23.41 21.69 -15.96
C ILE A 102 23.09 21.69 -17.45
N HIS A 103 21.80 21.63 -17.78
CA HIS A 103 21.32 21.83 -19.16
C HIS A 103 21.82 23.20 -19.65
N GLU A 104 22.70 23.17 -20.65
CA GLU A 104 23.48 24.30 -21.19
C GLU A 104 22.62 25.53 -21.52
N GLY A 105 21.35 25.32 -21.89
CA GLY A 105 20.40 26.39 -22.25
C GLY A 105 19.86 27.25 -21.10
N ILE A 106 20.01 26.83 -19.83
CA ILE A 106 19.58 27.62 -18.65
C ILE A 106 20.75 28.42 -18.04
N VAL A 107 21.99 28.02 -18.34
CA VAL A 107 23.21 28.55 -17.71
C VAL A 107 23.52 29.98 -18.18
N ASP A 108 23.19 30.32 -19.43
CA ASP A 108 23.50 31.62 -20.04
C ASP A 108 22.60 32.77 -19.53
N GLN A 109 21.45 32.46 -18.91
CA GLN A 109 20.52 33.47 -18.38
C GLN A 109 20.82 33.91 -16.93
N MET A 110 21.73 33.23 -16.22
CA MET A 110 21.91 33.42 -14.76
C MET A 110 23.05 34.39 -14.37
N GLY A 111 23.91 34.81 -15.31
CA GLY A 111 24.95 35.81 -15.06
C GLY A 111 25.83 35.52 -13.83
N LEU A 112 25.97 36.49 -12.91
CA LEU A 112 26.76 36.37 -11.67
C LEU A 112 26.15 35.44 -10.61
N ALA A 113 24.91 34.98 -10.79
CA ALA A 113 24.29 33.95 -9.95
C ALA A 113 24.61 32.53 -10.42
N ARG A 114 25.53 32.39 -11.39
CA ARG A 114 26.04 31.10 -11.85
C ARG A 114 26.58 30.30 -10.65
N PRO A 115 26.02 29.12 -10.34
CA PRO A 115 26.60 28.22 -9.37
C PRO A 115 28.02 27.85 -9.82
N LEU A 116 29.00 27.84 -8.89
CA LEU A 116 30.35 27.36 -9.17
C LEU A 116 30.29 25.95 -9.81
N ASP A 117 31.11 25.72 -10.84
CA ASP A 117 31.16 24.46 -11.59
C ASP A 117 31.56 23.27 -10.69
N THR A 118 32.28 23.58 -9.59
CA THR A 118 32.78 22.62 -8.62
C THR A 118 32.14 22.85 -7.25
N LYS A 119 31.52 21.82 -6.67
CA LYS A 119 30.96 21.85 -5.32
C LYS A 119 31.89 21.09 -4.37
N ALA A 120 32.30 21.72 -3.28
CA ALA A 120 32.97 21.01 -2.19
C ALA A 120 31.95 20.12 -1.47
N THR A 121 32.20 18.81 -1.43
CA THR A 121 31.39 17.81 -0.75
C THR A 121 32.14 17.26 0.46
N LEU A 122 31.41 17.07 1.56
CA LEU A 122 31.97 16.51 2.79
C LEU A 122 31.91 15.00 2.70
N MET A 123 33.07 14.35 2.77
CA MET A 123 33.16 12.89 2.80
C MET A 123 32.93 12.38 4.22
N VAL A 124 32.26 11.24 4.35
CA VAL A 124 31.96 10.59 5.63
C VAL A 124 32.14 9.07 5.51
N ASP A 125 32.64 8.43 6.56
CA ASP A 125 32.62 6.97 6.73
C ASP A 125 31.60 6.60 7.81
N PRO A 126 30.44 6.03 7.43
CA PRO A 126 29.40 5.60 8.37
C PRO A 126 29.79 4.36 9.19
N ALA A 127 30.79 3.59 8.80
CA ALA A 127 31.25 2.41 9.53
C ALA A 127 32.37 2.72 10.54
N GLY A 128 33.00 3.90 10.45
CA GLY A 128 34.14 4.32 11.27
C GLY A 128 33.82 4.97 12.62
N GLY A 129 32.54 5.28 12.90
CA GLY A 129 32.11 6.14 14.03
C GLY A 129 32.70 5.78 15.40
N GLY A 130 32.76 4.49 15.74
CA GLY A 130 33.29 4.01 17.02
C GLY A 130 34.81 4.16 17.20
N MET A 131 35.59 4.14 16.11
CA MET A 131 37.04 4.42 16.13
C MET A 131 37.30 5.93 16.01
N ALA A 132 36.50 6.64 15.22
CA ALA A 132 36.60 8.09 15.04
C ALA A 132 36.32 8.89 16.32
N SER A 133 35.42 8.39 17.18
CA SER A 133 35.10 9.02 18.47
C SER A 133 36.33 9.11 19.39
N LYS A 134 37.25 8.13 19.32
CA LYS A 134 38.52 8.14 20.08
C LYS A 134 39.55 9.12 19.52
N ASN A 135 39.45 9.44 18.23
CA ASN A 135 40.37 10.33 17.52
C ASN A 135 39.84 11.78 17.43
N GLY A 136 38.68 12.08 18.02
CA GLY A 136 38.08 13.42 18.00
C GLY A 136 37.51 13.84 16.65
N ASN A 137 37.31 12.89 15.72
CA ASN A 137 36.88 13.14 14.35
C ASN A 137 35.50 12.53 14.03
N ALA A 138 34.68 12.35 15.07
CA ALA A 138 33.31 11.85 14.94
C ALA A 138 32.31 12.99 14.90
N ALA A 139 31.34 12.88 13.99
CA ALA A 139 30.15 13.74 13.97
C ALA A 139 28.91 12.93 14.35
N HIS A 140 28.12 13.48 15.26
CA HIS A 140 26.81 12.94 15.62
C HIS A 140 25.74 13.65 14.79
N ILE A 141 25.02 12.89 13.96
CA ILE A 141 23.99 13.43 13.06
C ILE A 141 22.65 12.86 13.47
N LYS A 142 21.70 13.77 13.75
CA LYS A 142 20.30 13.46 14.04
C LYS A 142 19.42 13.98 12.91
N LEU A 143 18.78 13.05 12.19
CA LEU A 143 17.87 13.35 11.08
C LEU A 143 16.44 13.03 11.53
N ARG A 144 15.51 13.98 11.35
CA ARG A 144 14.07 13.76 11.62
C ARG A 144 13.30 13.97 10.32
N LEU A 145 12.69 12.91 9.82
CA LEU A 145 11.82 12.95 8.65
C LEU A 145 10.38 12.86 9.13
N VAL A 146 9.51 13.75 8.65
CA VAL A 146 8.07 13.78 8.98
C VAL A 146 7.30 13.38 7.73
N ALA A 147 6.49 12.34 7.79
CA ALA A 147 5.57 12.03 6.69
C ALA A 147 4.27 12.82 6.84
N SER A 148 3.65 13.15 5.69
CA SER A 148 2.37 13.84 5.63
C SER A 148 1.19 12.90 5.90
N ASP A 149 0.11 13.49 6.40
CA ASP A 149 -1.03 12.79 6.99
C ASP A 149 -2.04 12.21 5.97
N LYS A 150 -2.95 11.39 6.51
CA LYS A 150 -3.99 10.55 5.88
C LYS A 150 -4.62 11.02 4.57
N SER A 151 -4.93 10.03 3.71
CA SER A 151 -5.77 10.20 2.51
C SER A 151 -7.22 10.52 2.89
N GLU A 152 -7.62 11.79 2.69
CA GLU A 152 -9.00 12.26 2.86
C GLU A 152 -9.99 11.48 1.96
N GLY A 153 -9.54 11.09 0.76
CA GLY A 153 -10.36 10.37 -0.21
C GLY A 153 -10.86 9.03 0.32
N LEU A 154 -10.04 8.30 1.07
CA LEU A 154 -10.45 7.03 1.68
C LEU A 154 -11.54 7.24 2.74
N ALA A 155 -11.42 8.29 3.55
CA ALA A 155 -12.42 8.62 4.56
C ALA A 155 -13.78 8.94 3.92
N ARG A 156 -13.77 9.70 2.82
CA ARG A 156 -14.99 9.99 2.04
C ARG A 156 -15.59 8.73 1.40
N LEU A 157 -14.74 7.89 0.80
CA LEU A 157 -15.17 6.62 0.19
C LEU A 157 -15.86 5.71 1.22
N ILE A 158 -15.23 5.49 2.37
CA ILE A 158 -15.82 4.67 3.44
C ILE A 158 -17.14 5.27 3.89
N ASN A 159 -17.21 6.59 4.07
CA ASN A 159 -18.43 7.26 4.48
C ASN A 159 -19.58 7.03 3.48
N ASP A 160 -19.30 7.11 2.18
CA ASP A 160 -20.31 6.91 1.15
C ASP A 160 -20.72 5.43 0.99
N VAL A 161 -19.78 4.49 1.13
CA VAL A 161 -20.10 3.05 1.18
C VAL A 161 -20.93 2.71 2.42
N VAL A 162 -20.63 3.32 3.57
CA VAL A 162 -21.41 3.19 4.80
C VAL A 162 -22.82 3.77 4.63
N LYS A 163 -23.02 4.83 3.86
CA LYS A 163 -24.38 5.35 3.59
C LYS A 163 -25.21 4.42 2.70
N ALA A 164 -24.57 3.59 1.87
CA ALA A 164 -25.26 2.63 1.02
C ALA A 164 -25.73 1.36 1.76
N GLN A 165 -25.35 1.19 3.04
CA GLN A 165 -25.84 0.08 3.87
C GLN A 165 -27.32 0.25 4.21
N GLY A 166 -28.05 -0.85 4.34
CA GLY A 166 -29.45 -0.76 4.72
C GLY A 166 -30.22 -2.08 4.65
N PRO A 167 -31.50 -2.05 5.07
CA PRO A 167 -32.41 -3.17 4.91
C PRO A 167 -32.60 -3.48 3.42
N ALA A 168 -32.33 -4.72 3.04
CA ALA A 168 -32.55 -5.18 1.67
C ALA A 168 -33.95 -5.78 1.56
N VAL A 169 -34.68 -5.41 0.51
CA VAL A 169 -35.84 -6.19 0.08
C VAL A 169 -35.30 -7.52 -0.43
N VAL A 170 -35.81 -8.63 0.09
CA VAL A 170 -35.47 -9.98 -0.39
C VAL A 170 -35.87 -10.08 -1.85
N VAL A 171 -34.96 -9.78 -2.77
CA VAL A 171 -35.10 -10.16 -4.16
C VAL A 171 -34.58 -11.58 -4.24
N ALA A 172 -35.51 -12.53 -4.45
CA ALA A 172 -35.19 -13.93 -4.65
C ALA A 172 -34.06 -14.07 -5.68
N PRO A 173 -33.13 -15.01 -5.47
CA PRO A 173 -32.10 -15.29 -6.47
C PRO A 173 -32.78 -15.57 -7.82
N PRO A 174 -32.18 -15.14 -8.95
CA PRO A 174 -32.70 -15.49 -10.26
C PRO A 174 -32.88 -17.01 -10.31
N PRO A 175 -34.01 -17.51 -10.88
CA PRO A 175 -34.28 -18.93 -10.88
C PRO A 175 -33.09 -19.64 -11.51
N ASP A 176 -32.62 -20.67 -10.80
CA ASP A 176 -31.55 -21.55 -11.21
C ASP A 176 -31.60 -21.80 -12.70
N ARG A 177 -30.42 -21.72 -13.34
CA ARG A 177 -30.23 -22.33 -14.65
C ARG A 177 -30.68 -23.78 -14.50
N ALA A 178 -31.86 -24.04 -15.08
CA ALA A 178 -32.50 -25.33 -15.11
C ALA A 178 -31.47 -26.43 -15.36
N ASP A 179 -31.54 -27.46 -14.52
CA ASP A 179 -31.06 -28.82 -14.76
C ASP A 179 -30.77 -29.07 -16.24
N THR A 180 -29.50 -28.92 -16.65
CA THR A 180 -29.01 -29.75 -17.74
C THR A 180 -28.82 -31.14 -17.16
N PRO A 181 -29.63 -32.15 -17.54
CA PRO A 181 -29.39 -33.50 -17.09
C PRO A 181 -28.02 -33.92 -17.60
N VAL A 182 -27.14 -34.28 -16.67
CA VAL A 182 -25.89 -34.97 -16.97
C VAL A 182 -26.27 -36.27 -17.66
N VAL A 183 -26.15 -36.31 -18.99
CA VAL A 183 -26.25 -37.54 -19.77
C VAL A 183 -25.06 -38.41 -19.38
N SER A 184 -25.32 -39.43 -18.55
CA SER A 184 -24.38 -40.50 -18.28
C SER A 184 -24.11 -41.27 -19.59
N PRO A 185 -22.84 -41.52 -19.97
CA PRO A 185 -22.54 -42.31 -21.15
C PRO A 185 -22.91 -43.79 -20.93
N GLY A 186 -23.50 -44.38 -21.96
CA GLY A 186 -24.25 -45.63 -21.95
C GLY A 186 -23.52 -46.86 -21.40
N VAL A 187 -24.27 -47.61 -20.60
CA VAL A 187 -24.02 -49.03 -20.33
C VAL A 187 -24.38 -49.83 -21.59
N SER A 188 -23.39 -50.57 -22.12
CA SER A 188 -23.57 -51.50 -23.23
C SER A 188 -24.48 -52.68 -22.83
N PRO A 189 -25.44 -53.11 -23.67
CA PRO A 189 -26.15 -54.36 -23.43
C PRO A 189 -25.33 -55.55 -23.95
N GLY A 190 -25.09 -56.54 -23.09
CA GLY A 190 -24.53 -57.84 -23.47
C GLY A 190 -25.47 -58.66 -24.36
N PRO A 191 -24.97 -59.64 -25.13
CA PRO A 191 -25.77 -60.36 -26.11
C PRO A 191 -26.64 -61.44 -25.45
N ALA A 192 -27.87 -61.58 -25.95
CA ALA A 192 -28.85 -62.61 -25.59
C ALA A 192 -28.51 -63.99 -26.22
N PRO A 193 -29.02 -65.11 -25.66
CA PRO A 193 -28.53 -66.45 -25.97
C PRO A 193 -29.13 -67.02 -27.26
N GLY A 194 -28.31 -67.80 -27.97
CA GLY A 194 -28.71 -68.50 -29.19
C GLY A 194 -29.64 -69.70 -28.91
N VAL A 195 -30.58 -69.92 -29.82
CA VAL A 195 -31.33 -71.17 -29.96
C VAL A 195 -31.34 -71.54 -31.45
N THR A 196 -30.86 -72.74 -31.73
CA THR A 196 -30.81 -73.46 -33.01
C THR A 196 -32.21 -73.79 -33.58
N PRO A 197 -32.30 -74.15 -34.86
CA PRO A 197 -32.23 -75.56 -35.26
C PRO A 197 -31.10 -75.88 -36.25
#